data_AF-A0A948T2Q0-F1
#
_entry.id   AF-A0A948T2Q0-F1
#
_cell.length_a   1.000
_cell.length_b   1.000
_cell.length_c   1.000
_cell.angle_alpha   90.00
_cell.angle_beta   90.00
_cell.angle_gamma   90.00
#
_symmetry.space_group_name_H-M   'P 1'
#
loop_
_entity.id
_entity.type
_entity.pdbx_description
1 polymer ?
#
loop_
_entity_poly.entity_id
_entity_poly.type
_entity_poly.pdbx_seq_one_letter_code
_entity_poly.pdbx_strand_id
1 'polypeptide(L)'
;MNSITGLRSNCQVRAKTSVGEIEISASKIDRGEFKSQNGTIRMHSVACLRGMAAETLTGEIECNCSEPAEEYLLDCHSEQGKCTLPDVLGHGEKLLRLRSKAGAITTSFYGQNKATSC
;
A
#
# COMPACT_ATOMS: atom_id res chain seq x y z
N MET A 1 9.07 7.72 13.97
CA MET A 1 8.05 6.85 13.37
C MET A 1 6.71 7.56 13.47
N ASN A 2 6.00 7.76 12.35
CA ASN A 2 4.66 8.34 12.35
C ASN A 2 3.65 7.21 12.10
N SER A 3 2.76 6.94 13.04
CA SER A 3 1.83 5.80 12.97
C SER A 3 0.37 6.26 13.06
N ILE A 4 -0.49 5.66 12.24
CA ILE A 4 -1.94 5.88 12.18
C ILE A 4 -2.63 4.52 12.30
N THR A 5 -3.47 4.33 13.33
CA THR A 5 -4.08 3.01 13.59
C THR A 5 -5.57 3.13 13.88
N GLY A 6 -6.34 2.14 13.43
CA GLY A 6 -7.72 1.97 13.90
C GLY A 6 -8.74 2.95 13.33
N LEU A 7 -8.46 3.58 12.18
CA LEU A 7 -9.45 4.44 11.53
C LEU A 7 -10.62 3.60 11.03
N ARG A 8 -11.85 4.01 11.38
CA ARG A 8 -13.10 3.27 11.12
C ARG A 8 -14.21 4.21 10.66
N SER A 9 -13.88 5.15 9.78
CA SER A 9 -14.82 6.13 9.24
C SER A 9 -14.49 6.43 7.78
N ASN A 10 -15.42 7.05 7.05
CA ASN A 10 -15.21 7.50 5.67
C ASN A 10 -14.28 8.73 5.63
N CYS A 11 -13.07 8.57 6.12
CA CYS A 11 -12.06 9.61 6.28
C CYS A 11 -11.04 9.55 5.15
N GLN A 12 -10.49 10.71 4.83
CA GLN A 12 -9.34 10.83 3.95
C GLN A 12 -8.09 11.01 4.80
N VAL A 13 -7.08 10.20 4.54
CA VAL A 13 -5.82 10.23 5.30
C VAL A 13 -4.70 10.69 4.40
N ARG A 14 -3.91 11.65 4.88
CA ARG A 14 -2.69 12.09 4.22
C ARG A 14 -1.54 12.13 5.22
N ALA A 15 -0.43 11.51 4.88
CA ALA A 15 0.80 11.61 5.65
C ALA A 15 1.99 11.86 4.74
N LYS A 16 2.89 12.74 5.18
CA LYS A 16 4.14 13.04 4.47
C LYS A 16 5.29 13.12 5.46
N THR A 17 6.42 12.53 5.09
CA THR A 17 7.68 12.71 5.82
C THR A 17 8.84 12.93 4.83
N SER A 18 9.86 13.65 5.28
CA SER A 18 11.13 13.72 4.55
C SER A 18 12.06 12.56 4.90
N VAL A 19 12.07 12.14 6.17
CA VAL A 19 12.91 11.05 6.64
C VAL A 19 12.13 10.16 7.60
N GLY A 20 12.33 8.85 7.47
CA GLY A 20 11.77 7.85 8.37
C GLY A 20 10.46 7.27 7.87
N GLU A 21 9.74 6.62 8.77
CA GLU A 21 8.66 5.71 8.44
C GLU A 21 7.27 6.33 8.60
N ILE A 22 6.39 5.98 7.67
CA ILE A 22 4.94 6.14 7.77
C ILE A 22 4.34 4.74 7.93
N GLU A 23 3.59 4.52 9.00
CA GLU A 23 2.83 3.30 9.21
C GLU A 23 1.33 3.64 9.28
N ILE A 24 0.52 2.92 8.52
CA ILE A 24 -0.92 2.88 8.71
C ILE A 24 -1.36 1.42 8.88
N SER A 25 -2.11 1.16 9.95
CA SER A 25 -2.49 -0.20 10.31
C SER A 25 -3.95 -0.32 10.71
N ALA A 26 -4.51 -1.52 10.46
CA ALA A 26 -5.85 -1.93 10.89
C ALA A 26 -6.88 -0.82 10.66
N SER A 27 -7.00 -0.30 9.44
CA SER A 27 -7.77 0.92 9.13
C SER A 27 -8.71 0.69 7.93
N LYS A 28 -9.92 1.24 7.99
CA LYS A 28 -10.85 1.34 6.86
C LYS A 28 -11.06 2.82 6.59
N ILE A 29 -10.56 3.27 5.45
CA ILE A 29 -10.55 4.68 5.05
C ILE A 29 -11.34 4.86 3.75
N ASP A 30 -11.70 6.08 3.42
CA ASP A 30 -12.27 6.38 2.11
C ASP A 30 -11.16 6.49 1.05
N ARG A 31 -10.13 7.29 1.34
CA ARG A 31 -8.95 7.47 0.48
C ARG A 31 -7.67 7.73 1.29
N GLY A 32 -6.53 7.19 0.83
CA GLY A 32 -5.21 7.41 1.45
C GLY A 32 -4.18 8.01 0.49
N GLU A 33 -3.33 8.92 0.98
CA GLU A 33 -2.14 9.42 0.28
C GLU A 33 -0.94 9.47 1.23
N PHE A 34 0.10 8.70 0.93
CA PHE A 34 1.28 8.56 1.78
C PHE A 34 2.55 8.86 0.99
N LYS A 35 3.39 9.78 1.49
CA LYS A 35 4.59 10.23 0.78
C LYS A 35 5.82 10.26 1.68
N SER A 36 6.90 9.61 1.27
CA SER A 36 8.20 9.69 1.94
C SER A 36 9.27 10.15 0.94
N GLN A 37 10.26 10.93 1.38
CA GLN A 37 11.45 11.16 0.55
C GLN A 37 12.49 10.08 0.82
N ASN A 38 12.83 9.83 2.08
CA ASN A 38 13.76 8.79 2.48
C ASN A 38 13.18 7.97 3.63
N GLY A 39 12.56 6.84 3.31
CA GLY A 39 12.08 5.89 4.30
C GLY A 39 10.93 5.03 3.80
N THR A 40 10.50 4.14 4.68
CA THR A 40 9.52 3.11 4.38
C THR A 40 8.09 3.59 4.59
N ILE A 41 7.18 3.16 3.73
CA ILE A 41 5.73 3.30 3.92
C ILE A 41 5.15 1.91 4.15
N ARG A 42 4.55 1.69 5.31
CA ARG A 42 3.89 0.45 5.70
C ARG A 42 2.39 0.64 5.79
N MET A 43 1.64 -0.15 5.04
CA MET A 43 0.18 -0.20 5.09
C MET A 43 -0.22 -1.63 5.44
N HIS A 44 -0.66 -1.88 6.66
CA HIS A 44 -0.98 -3.23 7.15
C HIS A 44 -2.46 -3.40 7.49
N SER A 45 -3.12 -4.37 6.87
CA SER A 45 -4.55 -4.63 7.11
C SER A 45 -5.38 -3.36 6.90
N VAL A 46 -5.20 -2.73 5.73
CA VAL A 46 -5.91 -1.51 5.34
C VAL A 46 -6.95 -1.83 4.27
N ALA A 47 -8.16 -1.30 4.45
CA ALA A 47 -9.22 -1.30 3.45
C ALA A 47 -9.49 0.12 2.98
N CYS A 48 -9.91 0.28 1.73
CA CYS A 48 -10.31 1.58 1.22
C CYS A 48 -11.61 1.50 0.40
N LEU A 49 -12.35 2.61 0.34
CA LEU A 49 -13.56 2.68 -0.48
C LEU A 49 -13.25 3.09 -1.92
N ARG A 50 -12.34 4.06 -2.11
CA ARG A 50 -12.03 4.64 -3.43
C ARG A 50 -10.61 4.39 -3.90
N GLY A 51 -9.66 4.18 -3.00
CA GLY A 51 -8.28 3.89 -3.36
C GLY A 51 -7.23 4.44 -2.40
N MET A 52 -5.98 4.07 -2.65
CA MET A 52 -4.81 4.51 -1.90
C MET A 52 -3.64 4.80 -2.84
N ALA A 53 -2.82 5.78 -2.47
CA ALA A 53 -1.57 6.08 -3.14
C ALA A 53 -0.42 6.13 -2.13
N ALA A 54 0.68 5.46 -2.46
CA ALA A 54 1.92 5.53 -1.69
C ALA A 54 3.10 5.80 -2.63
N GLU A 55 3.96 6.75 -2.23
CA GLU A 55 5.12 7.16 -3.02
C GLU A 55 6.35 7.37 -2.14
N THR A 56 7.49 6.79 -2.53
CA THR A 56 8.78 7.06 -1.88
C THR A 56 9.90 7.30 -2.89
N LEU A 57 10.82 8.23 -2.62
CA LEU A 57 12.00 8.39 -3.49
C LEU A 57 13.03 7.31 -3.19
N THR A 58 13.40 7.16 -1.92
CA THR A 58 14.31 6.10 -1.47
C THR A 58 13.66 5.40 -0.28
N GLY A 59 13.45 4.10 -0.41
CA GLY A 59 12.80 3.29 0.62
C GLY A 59 11.76 2.34 0.07
N GLU A 60 11.24 1.51 0.97
CA GLU A 60 10.36 0.42 0.61
C GLU A 60 8.90 0.82 0.79
N ILE A 61 8.01 0.15 0.05
CA ILE A 61 6.57 0.23 0.28
C ILE A 61 6.08 -1.18 0.56
N GLU A 62 5.51 -1.38 1.73
CA GLU A 62 4.86 -2.62 2.13
C GLU A 62 3.35 -2.36 2.19
N CYS A 63 2.58 -3.02 1.33
CA CYS A 63 1.13 -2.89 1.27
C CYS A 63 0.46 -4.24 1.49
N ASN A 64 -0.33 -4.34 2.54
CA ASN A 64 -1.19 -5.47 2.85
C ASN A 64 -2.61 -4.95 3.02
N CYS A 65 -3.44 -5.21 2.01
CA CYS A 65 -4.84 -4.84 2.03
C CYS A 65 -5.67 -5.90 2.76
N SER A 66 -6.60 -5.48 3.62
CA SER A 66 -7.53 -6.38 4.30
C SER A 66 -8.75 -6.77 3.46
N GLU A 67 -8.68 -6.52 2.15
CA GLU A 67 -9.71 -6.79 1.14
C GLU A 67 -9.09 -7.65 0.02
N PRO A 68 -9.90 -8.41 -0.75
CA PRO A 68 -9.42 -9.22 -1.86
C PRO A 68 -8.78 -8.38 -2.98
N ALA A 69 -7.83 -8.95 -3.71
CA ALA A 69 -7.15 -8.28 -4.83
C ALA A 69 -8.11 -7.87 -5.96
N GLU A 70 -9.19 -8.63 -6.15
CA GLU A 70 -10.23 -8.42 -7.17
C GLU A 70 -10.91 -7.04 -7.07
N GLU A 71 -10.98 -6.47 -5.87
CA GLU A 71 -11.59 -5.16 -5.64
C GLU A 71 -10.72 -3.99 -6.11
N TYR A 72 -9.46 -4.26 -6.46
CA TYR A 72 -8.47 -3.24 -6.74
C TYR A 72 -7.99 -3.26 -8.20
N LEU A 73 -7.72 -2.05 -8.70
CA LEU A 73 -6.87 -1.81 -9.86
C LEU A 73 -5.48 -1.44 -9.34
N LEU A 74 -4.50 -2.33 -9.50
CA LEU A 74 -3.13 -2.14 -9.00
C LEU A 74 -2.23 -1.46 -10.04
N ASP A 75 -1.63 -0.34 -9.65
CA ASP A 75 -0.61 0.39 -10.40
C ASP A 75 0.68 0.45 -9.56
N CYS A 76 1.55 -0.55 -9.73
CA CYS A 76 2.84 -0.65 -9.02
C CYS A 76 4.01 -0.35 -9.96
N HIS A 77 4.93 0.51 -9.52
CA HIS A 77 6.16 0.75 -10.25
C HIS A 77 7.32 1.11 -9.32
N SER A 78 8.45 0.44 -9.51
CA SER A 78 9.73 0.82 -8.93
C SER A 78 10.78 1.01 -10.02
N GLU A 79 11.51 2.12 -10.02
CA GLU A 79 12.54 2.37 -11.05
C GLU A 79 13.78 1.48 -10.85
N GLN A 80 14.26 1.36 -9.61
CA GLN A 80 15.49 0.62 -9.27
C GLN A 80 15.24 -0.59 -8.37
N GLY A 81 14.02 -0.79 -7.87
CA GLY A 81 13.63 -1.92 -7.05
C GLY A 81 12.71 -2.90 -7.78
N LYS A 82 12.21 -3.90 -7.06
CA LYS A 82 11.25 -4.89 -7.58
C LYS A 82 9.85 -4.58 -7.05
N CYS A 83 8.84 -4.74 -7.90
CA CYS A 83 7.45 -4.87 -7.48
C CYS A 83 7.13 -6.36 -7.29
N THR A 84 6.87 -6.77 -6.06
CA THR A 84 6.29 -8.07 -5.74
C THR A 84 4.77 -7.91 -5.79
N LEU A 85 4.19 -8.39 -6.88
CA LEU A 85 2.76 -8.33 -7.15
C LEU A 85 2.05 -9.58 -6.60
N PRO A 86 0.75 -9.51 -6.30
CA PRO A 86 -0.04 -10.70 -6.00
C PRO A 86 -0.16 -11.63 -7.21
N ASP A 87 -0.39 -12.92 -6.96
CA ASP A 87 -0.61 -13.93 -8.02
C ASP A 87 -1.86 -13.65 -8.86
N VAL A 88 -2.88 -13.06 -8.22
CA VAL A 88 -4.11 -12.62 -8.88
C VAL A 88 -4.15 -11.10 -8.86
N LEU A 89 -4.18 -10.51 -10.05
CA LEU A 89 -4.45 -9.08 -10.25
C LEU A 89 -5.95 -8.88 -10.44
N GLY A 90 -6.52 -7.95 -9.68
CA GLY A 90 -7.91 -7.53 -9.86
C GLY A 90 -8.10 -6.52 -10.98
N HIS A 91 -9.36 -6.35 -11.36
CA HIS A 91 -9.85 -5.29 -12.25
C HIS A 91 -10.93 -4.44 -11.57
N GLY A 92 -10.90 -4.39 -10.23
CA GLY A 92 -11.87 -3.63 -9.46
C GLY A 92 -11.71 -2.13 -9.59
N GLU A 93 -12.63 -1.38 -8.99
CA GLU A 93 -12.71 0.08 -9.17
C GLU A 93 -11.78 0.84 -8.21
N LYS A 94 -11.24 0.19 -7.18
CA LYS A 94 -10.39 0.83 -6.17
C LYS A 94 -8.96 0.97 -6.69
N LEU A 95 -8.50 2.18 -6.96
CA LEU A 95 -7.12 2.38 -7.41
C LEU A 95 -6.13 2.22 -6.26
N LEU A 96 -5.20 1.27 -6.37
CA LEU A 96 -4.03 1.15 -5.50
C LEU A 96 -2.78 1.53 -6.30
N ARG A 97 -2.24 2.73 -6.06
CA ARG A 97 -1.06 3.24 -6.76
C ARG A 97 0.16 3.25 -5.85
N LEU A 98 1.19 2.49 -6.19
CA LEU A 98 2.42 2.36 -5.43
C LEU A 98 3.63 2.72 -6.30
N ARG A 99 4.39 3.74 -5.91
CA ARG A 99 5.53 4.25 -6.69
C ARG A 99 6.77 4.35 -5.82
N SER A 100 7.88 3.78 -6.26
CA SER A 100 9.19 3.97 -5.63
C SER A 100 10.23 4.31 -6.69
N LYS A 101 11.14 5.24 -6.40
CA LYS A 101 12.30 5.45 -7.26
C LYS A 101 13.40 4.43 -6.95
N ALA A 102 13.77 4.32 -5.68
CA ALA A 102 14.82 3.42 -5.22
C ALA A 102 14.37 2.62 -3.98
N GLY A 103 13.65 1.52 -4.23
CA GLY A 103 13.31 0.55 -3.21
C GLY A 103 12.25 -0.45 -3.66
N ALA A 104 12.15 -1.57 -2.94
CA ALA A 104 11.19 -2.61 -3.26
C ALA A 104 9.76 -2.18 -2.89
N ILE A 105 8.80 -2.70 -3.64
CA ILE A 105 7.37 -2.58 -3.33
C ILE A 105 6.83 -4.00 -3.18
N THR A 106 6.21 -4.29 -2.04
CA THR A 106 5.55 -5.58 -1.80
C THR A 106 4.07 -5.34 -1.60
N THR A 107 3.25 -6.04 -2.37
CA THR A 107 1.79 -5.95 -2.28
C THR A 107 1.19 -7.32 -1.96
N SER A 108 0.26 -7.36 -1.02
CA SER A 108 -0.51 -8.54 -0.65
C SER A 108 -1.95 -8.15 -0.33
N PHE A 109 -2.87 -9.10 -0.48
CA PHE A 109 -4.30 -8.91 -0.27
C PHE A 109 -4.86 -10.02 0.62
N TYR A 110 -6.02 -9.77 1.23
CA TYR A 110 -6.72 -10.79 2.00
C TYR A 110 -7.09 -11.99 1.11
N GLY A 111 -7.03 -13.20 1.67
CA GLY A 111 -7.33 -14.44 0.97
C GLY A 111 -6.18 -14.98 0.11
N GLN A 112 -5.11 -14.21 -0.10
CA GLN A 112 -3.89 -14.68 -0.73
C GLN A 112 -2.93 -15.25 0.31
N ASN A 113 -3.29 -16.42 0.84
CA ASN A 113 -2.32 -17.24 1.57
C ASN A 113 -1.44 -17.97 0.55
N LYS A 114 -0.11 -17.77 0.66
CA LYS A 114 0.93 -18.48 -0.09
C LYS A 114 0.65 -19.99 -0.12
N ALA A 115 0.23 -20.51 -1.27
CA ALA A 115 0.23 -21.93 -1.53
C ALA A 115 0.38 -22.18 -3.04
N THR A 116 1.62 -22.11 -3.53
CA THR A 116 2.15 -23.06 -4.54
C THR A 116 3.66 -22.88 -4.68
N SER A 117 4.40 -23.70 -3.95
CA SER A 117 5.65 -24.25 -4.46
C SER A 117 5.27 -25.23 -5.58
N CYS A 118 5.83 -25.05 -6.77
CA CYS A 118 5.93 -26.11 -7.77
C CYS A 118 7.39 -26.56 -7.86
#